data_AF-A0A2V3HYQ4-F1
#
_entry.id   AF-A0A2V3HYQ4-F1
#
_cell.length_a   1.000
_cell.length_b   1.000
_cell.length_c   1.000
_cell.angle_alpha   90.00
_cell.angle_beta   90.00
_cell.angle_gamma   90.00
#
_symmetry.space_group_name_H-M   'P 1'
#
loop_
_entity.id
_entity.type
_entity.pdbx_description
1 polymer ?
#
loop_
_entity_poly.entity_id
_entity_poly.type
_entity_poly.pdbx_seq_one_letter_code
_entity_poly.pdbx_strand_id
1 'polypeptide(L)'
;MIDLGPDPIIPDDEAAEGGCGVIGFACEIPVAGKHLFTSLEQMRNRGNGKGGGVALVGLDPEQFGVTREILDNDYLYTVAYLDPAVRSEVEESFIHATFEVDHVHEMPQLHEWQTRLPELDVEPPEVVCYFVRPRVAAIEEFQAKSGLSATDFDGNEGMLDEIVFHATHALNVEFYAGERGSQAFVLSHGVNMLILKIVGYAEDVIRYYRLEHMTAHVWIG
;
A
#
# COMPACT_ATOMS: atom_id res chain seq x y z
N MET A 1 33.72 -18.17 -43.70
CA MET A 1 32.47 -17.51 -43.28
C MET A 1 31.51 -18.61 -42.91
N ILE A 2 31.13 -18.68 -41.64
CA ILE A 2 30.14 -19.65 -41.16
C ILE A 2 28.78 -19.04 -41.49
N ASP A 3 28.01 -19.76 -42.29
CA ASP A 3 26.63 -19.40 -42.64
C ASP A 3 25.76 -19.64 -41.40
N LEU A 4 25.51 -18.56 -40.66
CA LEU A 4 24.52 -18.57 -39.59
C LEU A 4 23.18 -18.51 -40.30
N GLY A 5 22.42 -19.61 -40.24
CA GLY A 5 21.09 -19.72 -40.84
C GLY A 5 20.15 -18.59 -40.38
N PRO A 6 18.96 -18.48 -40.99
CA PRO A 6 18.04 -17.38 -40.70
C PRO A 6 17.79 -17.26 -39.20
N ASP A 7 17.74 -16.02 -38.71
CA ASP A 7 17.39 -15.72 -37.33
C ASP A 7 16.09 -16.46 -36.96
N PRO A 8 16.01 -17.06 -35.77
CA PRO A 8 14.82 -17.76 -35.34
C PRO A 8 13.63 -16.81 -35.40
N ILE A 9 12.57 -17.23 -36.09
CA ILE A 9 11.30 -16.53 -36.09
C ILE A 9 10.72 -16.70 -34.68
N ILE A 10 10.82 -15.67 -33.86
CA ILE A 10 10.09 -15.60 -32.59
C ILE A 10 8.61 -15.43 -32.98
N PRO A 11 7.73 -16.39 -32.63
CA PRO A 11 6.31 -16.25 -32.90
C PRO A 11 5.78 -14.98 -32.21
N ASP A 12 4.93 -14.24 -32.90
CA ASP A 12 4.29 -12.99 -32.43
C ASP A 12 3.19 -13.25 -31.36
N ASP A 13 3.33 -14.36 -30.63
CA ASP A 13 2.38 -14.86 -29.65
C ASP A 13 3.16 -15.28 -28.40
N GLU A 14 3.60 -14.30 -27.62
CA GLU A 14 4.34 -14.53 -26.38
C GLU A 14 3.75 -13.68 -25.23
N ALA A 15 2.62 -14.13 -24.71
CA ALA A 15 2.51 -14.14 -23.25
C ALA A 15 3.54 -15.17 -22.74
N ALA A 16 4.80 -14.74 -22.60
CA ALA A 16 5.82 -15.51 -21.92
C ALA A 16 5.30 -15.76 -20.50
N GLU A 17 5.05 -17.04 -20.15
CA GLU A 17 4.67 -17.54 -18.82
C GLU A 17 3.89 -16.53 -17.94
N GLY A 18 2.55 -16.58 -17.95
CA GLY A 18 1.70 -15.77 -17.06
C GLY A 18 1.91 -16.06 -15.56
N GLY A 19 3.02 -15.60 -15.02
CA GLY A 19 3.44 -15.72 -13.63
C GLY A 19 3.24 -14.44 -12.84
N CYS A 20 3.99 -14.31 -11.75
CA CYS A 20 4.20 -13.05 -11.04
C CYS A 20 5.70 -12.80 -10.94
N GLY A 21 6.09 -11.54 -11.04
CA GLY A 21 7.43 -11.06 -10.67
C GLY A 21 7.41 -10.59 -9.21
N VAL A 22 8.55 -10.75 -8.53
CA VAL A 22 8.79 -10.09 -7.25
C VAL A 22 10.28 -9.75 -7.16
N ILE A 23 10.58 -8.54 -6.71
CA ILE A 23 11.92 -8.10 -6.35
C ILE A 23 11.86 -7.49 -4.97
N GLY A 24 12.92 -7.66 -4.19
CA GLY A 24 13.05 -6.94 -2.94
C GLY A 24 14.49 -6.81 -2.50
N PHE A 25 14.76 -5.79 -1.70
CA PHE A 25 16.05 -5.61 -1.05
C PHE A 25 15.87 -5.01 0.35
N ALA A 26 16.85 -5.26 1.20
CA ALA A 26 16.98 -4.65 2.52
C ALA A 26 18.37 -4.04 2.65
N CYS A 27 18.47 -2.86 3.26
CA CYS A 27 19.71 -2.10 3.36
C CYS A 27 19.82 -1.40 4.73
N GLU A 28 21.03 -1.35 5.29
CA GLU A 28 21.32 -0.63 6.55
C GLU A 28 21.20 0.89 6.40
N ILE A 29 21.29 1.41 5.18
CA ILE A 29 21.03 2.82 4.86
C ILE A 29 19.72 2.93 4.07
N PRO A 30 18.92 3.99 4.27
CA PRO A 30 17.68 4.16 3.53
C PRO A 30 17.98 4.37 2.04
N VAL A 31 17.25 3.66 1.17
CA VAL A 31 17.43 3.66 -0.28
C VAL A 31 16.19 4.23 -0.96
N ALA A 32 16.40 5.03 -1.99
CA ALA A 32 15.33 5.67 -2.75
C ALA A 32 14.62 4.71 -3.72
N GLY A 33 13.30 4.85 -3.88
CA GLY A 33 12.46 3.97 -4.71
C GLY A 33 12.90 3.86 -6.17
N LYS A 34 13.50 4.90 -6.76
CA LYS A 34 14.03 4.87 -8.14
C LYS A 34 15.03 3.74 -8.41
N HIS A 35 15.66 3.19 -7.37
CA HIS A 35 16.62 2.09 -7.51
C HIS A 35 15.96 0.74 -7.82
N LEU A 36 14.63 0.62 -7.69
CA LEU A 36 13.90 -0.57 -8.13
C LEU A 36 13.67 -0.63 -9.64
N PHE A 37 13.69 0.52 -10.35
CA PHE A 37 13.19 0.60 -11.73
C PHE A 37 13.79 -0.41 -12.68
N THR A 38 15.12 -0.51 -12.75
CA THR A 38 15.77 -1.45 -13.68
C THR A 38 15.36 -2.89 -13.39
N SER A 39 15.23 -3.28 -12.12
CA SER A 39 14.81 -4.64 -11.76
C SER A 39 13.33 -4.88 -12.04
N LEU A 40 12.46 -3.89 -11.77
CA LEU A 40 11.03 -3.98 -12.01
C LEU A 40 10.68 -4.04 -13.51
N GLU A 41 11.36 -3.27 -14.35
CA GLU A 41 11.21 -3.33 -15.80
C GLU A 41 11.52 -4.74 -16.34
N GLN A 42 12.51 -5.44 -15.76
CA GLN A 42 12.79 -6.84 -16.10
C GLN A 42 11.73 -7.82 -15.58
N MET A 43 10.86 -7.43 -14.65
CA MET A 43 9.77 -8.28 -14.14
C MET A 43 8.49 -8.20 -14.98
N ARG A 44 8.39 -7.24 -15.91
CA ARG A 44 7.21 -7.10 -16.79
C ARG A 44 6.94 -8.34 -17.62
N ASN A 45 7.99 -9.01 -18.12
CA ASN A 45 7.87 -10.25 -18.88
C ASN A 45 7.35 -11.44 -18.06
N ARG A 46 7.19 -11.28 -16.74
CA ARG A 46 6.60 -12.27 -15.83
C ARG A 46 5.20 -11.85 -15.35
N GLY A 47 4.66 -10.72 -15.80
CA GLY A 47 3.38 -10.18 -15.36
C GLY A 47 2.43 -9.89 -16.53
N ASN A 48 1.19 -9.52 -16.22
CA ASN A 48 0.16 -9.20 -17.21
C ASN A 48 -0.48 -7.83 -16.98
N GLY A 49 0.14 -6.97 -16.16
CA GLY A 49 -0.33 -5.62 -15.84
C GLY A 49 -1.60 -5.55 -14.99
N LYS A 50 -2.14 -6.68 -14.49
CA LYS A 50 -3.40 -6.67 -13.71
C LYS A 50 -3.22 -6.36 -12.23
N GLY A 51 -2.00 -6.18 -11.76
CA GLY A 51 -1.72 -5.94 -10.36
C GLY A 51 -0.24 -5.72 -10.10
N GLY A 52 0.08 -4.51 -9.66
CA GLY A 52 1.42 -4.07 -9.28
C GLY A 52 1.36 -3.40 -7.93
N GLY A 53 2.37 -3.61 -7.11
CA GLY A 53 2.41 -3.03 -5.77
C GLY A 53 3.84 -2.81 -5.32
N VAL A 54 4.01 -1.92 -4.35
CA VAL A 54 5.28 -1.78 -3.62
C VAL A 54 5.01 -1.80 -2.13
N ALA A 55 5.90 -2.45 -1.38
CA ALA A 55 5.95 -2.38 0.07
C ALA A 55 7.26 -1.70 0.49
N LEU A 56 7.15 -0.79 1.47
CA LEU A 56 8.25 -0.04 2.05
C LEU A 56 8.26 -0.28 3.56
N VAL A 57 9.43 -0.51 4.15
CA VAL A 57 9.58 -0.65 5.61
C VAL A 57 10.80 0.14 6.09
N GLY A 58 10.71 0.76 7.27
CA GLY A 58 11.75 1.63 7.79
C GLY A 58 11.77 2.94 7.01
N LEU A 59 10.68 3.67 7.13
CA LEU A 59 10.40 4.92 6.43
C LEU A 59 11.17 6.10 7.03
N ASP A 60 11.29 7.17 6.25
CA ASP A 60 11.76 8.46 6.72
C ASP A 60 10.56 9.35 7.15
N PRO A 61 10.40 9.66 8.46
CA PRO A 61 9.27 10.40 8.98
C PRO A 61 9.23 11.84 8.45
N GLU A 62 10.38 12.43 8.09
CA GLU A 62 10.41 13.78 7.50
C GLU A 62 9.69 13.81 6.15
N GLN A 63 9.74 12.71 5.38
CA GLN A 63 9.06 12.59 4.09
C GLN A 63 7.53 12.49 4.23
N PHE A 64 7.04 12.14 5.43
CA PHE A 64 5.62 12.17 5.78
C PHE A 64 5.22 13.43 6.56
N GLY A 65 6.18 14.24 7.01
CA GLY A 65 5.91 15.42 7.84
C GLY A 65 5.62 15.10 9.31
N VAL A 66 6.07 13.94 9.80
CA VAL A 66 5.86 13.48 11.18
C VAL A 66 7.17 13.39 11.97
N THR A 67 7.08 13.16 13.27
CA THR A 67 8.25 12.89 14.11
C THR A 67 8.62 11.41 14.05
N ARG A 68 9.85 11.08 14.48
CA ARG A 68 10.26 9.68 14.69
C ARG A 68 9.32 8.96 15.67
N GLU A 69 8.89 9.65 16.72
CA GLU A 69 7.98 9.11 17.73
C GLU A 69 6.64 8.71 17.14
N ILE A 70 6.02 9.53 16.29
CA ILE A 70 4.77 9.17 15.61
C ILE A 70 4.99 7.96 14.70
N LEU A 71 6.05 7.96 13.87
CA LEU A 71 6.32 6.85 12.95
C LEU A 71 6.56 5.52 13.66
N ASP A 72 7.18 5.55 14.85
CA ASP A 72 7.55 4.34 15.60
C ASP A 72 6.42 3.83 16.52
N ASN A 73 5.41 4.64 16.83
CA ASN A 73 4.34 4.27 17.78
C ASN A 73 2.93 4.28 17.20
N ASP A 74 2.72 4.87 16.02
CA ASP A 74 1.43 4.91 15.37
C ASP A 74 1.35 3.87 14.25
N TYR A 75 0.17 3.31 14.07
CA TYR A 75 -0.13 2.55 12.86
C TYR A 75 -0.25 3.53 11.70
N LEU A 76 0.46 3.24 10.60
CA LEU A 76 0.20 3.84 9.31
C LEU A 76 -0.97 3.10 8.65
N TYR A 77 -2.17 3.62 8.85
CA TYR A 77 -3.41 3.06 8.32
C TYR A 77 -3.72 3.71 6.97
N THR A 78 -3.51 2.96 5.88
CA THR A 78 -3.54 3.48 4.52
C THR A 78 -4.81 3.06 3.80
N VAL A 79 -5.62 4.02 3.38
CA VAL A 79 -6.89 3.80 2.69
C VAL A 79 -6.79 4.28 1.24
N ALA A 80 -7.19 3.42 0.31
CA ALA A 80 -7.47 3.78 -1.08
C ALA A 80 -8.94 4.17 -1.24
N TYR A 81 -9.19 5.35 -1.80
CA TYR A 81 -10.51 5.86 -2.17
C TYR A 81 -10.70 5.73 -3.68
N LEU A 82 -11.53 4.77 -4.08
CA LEU A 82 -11.99 4.59 -5.46
C LEU A 82 -13.06 5.63 -5.81
N ASP A 83 -13.86 6.02 -4.81
CA ASP A 83 -14.78 7.15 -4.86
C ASP A 83 -14.37 8.16 -3.78
N PRO A 84 -13.71 9.28 -4.13
CA PRO A 84 -13.31 10.30 -3.16
C PRO A 84 -14.48 10.90 -2.37
N ALA A 85 -15.72 10.81 -2.89
CA ALA A 85 -16.90 11.36 -2.21
C ALA A 85 -17.23 10.62 -0.90
N VAL A 86 -16.79 9.37 -0.72
CA VAL A 86 -17.03 8.64 0.53
C VAL A 86 -16.01 8.93 1.63
N ARG A 87 -14.97 9.74 1.37
CA ARG A 87 -13.89 9.97 2.34
C ARG A 87 -14.40 10.48 3.69
N SER A 88 -15.26 11.49 3.70
CA SER A 88 -15.84 12.00 4.95
C SER A 88 -16.63 10.94 5.72
N GLU A 89 -17.37 10.07 5.00
CA GLU A 89 -18.17 8.99 5.60
C GLU A 89 -17.26 7.92 6.23
N VAL A 90 -16.18 7.54 5.55
CA VAL A 90 -15.15 6.61 6.05
C VAL A 90 -14.45 7.19 7.28
N GLU A 91 -14.05 8.46 7.21
CA GLU A 91 -13.38 9.15 8.31
C GLU A 91 -14.27 9.21 9.55
N GLU A 92 -15.54 9.60 9.41
CA GLU A 92 -16.49 9.69 10.52
C GLU A 92 -16.83 8.31 11.12
N SER A 93 -17.12 7.33 10.25
CA SER A 93 -17.72 6.06 10.67
C SER A 93 -16.70 5.01 11.13
N PHE A 94 -15.45 5.11 10.67
CA PHE A 94 -14.43 4.08 10.94
C PHE A 94 -13.15 4.67 11.53
N ILE A 95 -12.58 5.69 10.89
CA ILE A 95 -11.27 6.22 11.32
C ILE A 95 -11.42 6.92 12.68
N HIS A 96 -12.21 7.98 12.74
CA HIS A 96 -12.49 8.71 13.97
C HIS A 96 -13.43 7.96 14.91
N ALA A 97 -14.05 6.85 14.50
CA ALA A 97 -14.82 6.00 15.40
C ALA A 97 -13.94 5.01 16.19
N THR A 98 -12.76 4.66 15.66
CA THR A 98 -11.89 3.64 16.26
C THR A 98 -10.59 4.23 16.80
N PHE A 99 -10.08 5.27 16.16
CA PHE A 99 -8.73 5.75 16.38
C PHE A 99 -8.64 7.21 16.81
N GLU A 100 -7.62 7.51 17.61
CA GLU A 100 -7.02 8.84 17.65
C GLU A 100 -6.16 9.01 16.40
N VAL A 101 -6.24 10.18 15.76
CA VAL A 101 -5.48 10.49 14.53
C VAL A 101 -4.48 11.59 14.85
N ASP A 102 -3.20 11.25 14.87
CA ASP A 102 -2.13 12.22 15.18
C ASP A 102 -1.62 12.92 13.91
N HIS A 103 -1.73 12.28 12.75
CA HIS A 103 -1.37 12.89 11.46
C HIS A 103 -2.13 12.28 10.28
N VAL A 104 -2.33 13.07 9.22
CA VAL A 104 -2.92 12.63 7.95
C VAL A 104 -1.99 13.06 6.82
N HIS A 105 -1.61 12.10 5.98
CA HIS A 105 -0.75 12.30 4.82
C HIS A 105 -1.45 11.82 3.55
N GLU A 106 -1.70 12.73 2.62
CA GLU A 106 -2.24 12.41 1.29
C GLU A 106 -1.10 12.07 0.33
N MET A 107 -1.14 10.89 -0.27
CA MET A 107 -0.09 10.46 -1.19
C MET A 107 -0.11 11.35 -2.43
N PRO A 108 1.04 11.94 -2.84
CA PRO A 108 1.08 12.76 -4.04
C PRO A 108 0.78 11.92 -5.28
N GLN A 109 0.08 12.50 -6.26
CA GLN A 109 -0.29 11.82 -7.50
C GLN A 109 0.26 12.53 -8.73
N LEU A 110 0.57 11.76 -9.76
CA LEU A 110 0.94 12.26 -11.07
C LEU A 110 -0.31 12.69 -11.84
N HIS A 111 -0.53 13.99 -11.98
CA HIS A 111 -1.76 14.53 -12.61
C HIS A 111 -1.86 14.25 -14.12
N GLU A 112 -0.72 14.14 -14.82
CA GLU A 112 -0.68 13.90 -16.28
C GLU A 112 -0.45 12.42 -16.61
N TRP A 113 -0.95 11.51 -15.76
CA TRP A 113 -0.60 10.09 -15.81
C TRP A 113 -0.90 9.45 -17.17
N GLN A 114 -1.98 9.80 -17.86
CA GLN A 114 -2.34 9.21 -19.16
C GLN A 114 -1.26 9.44 -20.22
N THR A 115 -0.54 10.57 -20.14
CA THR A 115 0.53 10.90 -21.08
C THR A 115 1.89 10.37 -20.64
N ARG A 116 2.10 10.23 -19.33
CA ARG A 116 3.39 9.87 -18.71
C ARG A 116 3.51 8.37 -18.45
N LEU A 117 2.39 7.68 -18.30
CA LEU A 117 2.22 6.25 -18.06
C LEU A 117 1.19 5.68 -19.05
N PRO A 118 1.50 5.68 -20.36
CA PRO A 118 0.54 5.33 -21.42
C PRO A 118 0.10 3.86 -21.41
N GLU A 119 0.78 3.01 -20.65
CA GLU A 119 0.44 1.59 -20.50
C GLU A 119 -0.49 1.31 -19.30
N LEU A 120 -0.78 2.33 -18.51
CA LEU A 120 -1.74 2.24 -17.43
C LEU A 120 -3.15 2.47 -18.03
N ASP A 121 -4.06 1.54 -17.82
CA ASP A 121 -5.41 1.62 -18.41
C ASP A 121 -6.43 2.32 -17.49
N VAL A 122 -6.17 2.31 -16.18
CA VAL A 122 -7.11 2.76 -15.15
C VAL A 122 -6.39 3.73 -14.21
N GLU A 123 -7.05 4.85 -13.91
CA GLU A 123 -6.55 5.81 -12.92
C GLU A 123 -6.41 5.14 -11.55
N PRO A 124 -5.22 5.14 -10.94
CA PRO A 124 -5.06 4.64 -9.58
C PRO A 124 -5.79 5.53 -8.56
N PRO A 125 -6.31 4.92 -7.47
CA PRO A 125 -7.11 5.63 -6.49
C PRO A 125 -6.34 6.73 -5.74
N GLU A 126 -7.09 7.65 -5.14
CA GLU A 126 -6.59 8.52 -4.09
C GLU A 126 -6.20 7.68 -2.88
N VAL A 127 -5.00 7.91 -2.34
CA VAL A 127 -4.50 7.18 -1.18
C VAL A 127 -4.20 8.15 -0.06
N VAL A 128 -4.81 7.90 1.10
CA VAL A 128 -4.59 8.68 2.32
C VAL A 128 -4.04 7.76 3.39
N CYS A 129 -2.97 8.20 4.02
CA CYS A 129 -2.34 7.52 5.14
C CYS A 129 -2.69 8.26 6.44
N TYR A 130 -3.28 7.54 7.39
CA TYR A 130 -3.62 8.06 8.71
C TYR A 130 -2.62 7.47 9.71
N PHE A 131 -1.90 8.32 10.44
CA PHE A 131 -1.10 7.90 11.60
C PHE A 131 -2.04 7.84 12.80
N VAL A 132 -2.30 6.62 13.27
CA VAL A 132 -3.41 6.33 14.17
C VAL A 132 -3.04 5.41 15.32
N ARG A 133 -3.75 5.60 16.44
CA ARG A 133 -3.71 4.70 17.61
C ARG A 133 -5.12 4.36 18.06
N PRO A 134 -5.44 3.10 18.42
CA PRO A 134 -6.75 2.76 18.94
C PRO A 134 -7.11 3.62 20.16
N ARG A 135 -8.32 4.17 20.18
CA ARG A 135 -8.78 4.98 21.31
C ARG A 135 -8.98 4.12 22.53
N VAL A 136 -8.86 4.73 23.71
CA VAL A 136 -9.19 4.08 24.99
C VAL A 136 -10.60 3.47 24.95
N ALA A 137 -11.58 4.23 24.45
CA ALA A 137 -12.96 3.75 24.33
C ALA A 137 -13.10 2.54 23.38
N ALA A 138 -12.34 2.52 22.27
CA ALA A 138 -12.36 1.40 21.33
C ALA A 138 -11.71 0.14 21.94
N ILE A 139 -10.65 0.31 22.72
CA ILE A 139 -10.00 -0.78 23.47
C ILE A 139 -10.96 -1.35 24.52
N GLU A 140 -11.60 -0.50 25.32
CA GLU A 140 -12.58 -0.91 26.33
C GLU A 140 -13.77 -1.64 25.70
N GLU A 141 -14.28 -1.14 24.57
CA GLU A 141 -15.37 -1.76 23.82
C GLU A 141 -14.98 -3.13 23.26
N PHE A 142 -13.77 -3.26 22.71
CA PHE A 142 -13.24 -4.53 22.22
C PHE A 142 -13.16 -5.56 23.34
N GLN A 143 -12.59 -5.19 24.50
CA GLN A 143 -12.48 -6.06 25.66
C GLN A 143 -13.85 -6.48 26.19
N ALA A 144 -14.79 -5.53 26.28
CA ALA A 144 -16.14 -5.81 26.78
C ALA A 144 -16.93 -6.75 25.84
N LYS A 145 -16.78 -6.61 24.52
CA LYS A 145 -17.49 -7.44 23.53
C LYS A 145 -16.87 -8.82 23.35
N SER A 146 -15.55 -8.91 23.30
CA SER A 146 -14.84 -10.16 23.03
C SER A 146 -14.60 -10.99 24.29
N GLY A 147 -14.50 -10.33 25.45
CA GLY A 147 -14.01 -10.94 26.69
C GLY A 147 -12.49 -11.22 26.68
N LEU A 148 -11.79 -10.76 25.64
CA LEU A 148 -10.34 -10.91 25.50
C LEU A 148 -9.62 -9.72 26.13
N SER A 149 -8.37 -9.96 26.52
CA SER A 149 -7.50 -8.98 27.15
C SER A 149 -6.07 -9.15 26.66
N ALA A 150 -5.15 -8.25 27.04
CA ALA A 150 -3.76 -8.32 26.63
C ALA A 150 -3.04 -9.64 26.99
N THR A 151 -3.56 -10.41 27.97
CA THR A 151 -2.99 -11.74 28.32
C THR A 151 -3.38 -12.85 27.35
N ASP A 152 -4.38 -12.62 26.51
CA ASP A 152 -4.82 -13.55 25.48
C ASP A 152 -4.02 -13.37 24.16
N PHE A 153 -3.16 -12.36 24.11
CA PHE A 153 -2.29 -12.01 22.98
C PHE A 153 -0.82 -11.95 23.42
N ASP A 154 0.08 -11.56 22.51
CA ASP A 154 1.49 -11.25 22.82
C ASP A 154 1.62 -9.87 23.49
N GLY A 155 0.90 -9.69 24.60
CA GLY A 155 0.83 -8.44 25.34
C GLY A 155 -0.10 -7.39 24.71
N ASN A 156 0.13 -6.12 25.08
CA ASN A 156 -0.74 -5.02 24.68
C ASN A 156 -0.69 -4.77 23.16
N GLU A 157 0.50 -4.87 22.55
CA GLU A 157 0.69 -4.66 21.11
C GLU A 157 -0.15 -5.65 20.28
N GLY A 158 -0.06 -6.95 20.57
CA GLY A 158 -0.85 -7.95 19.86
C GLY A 158 -2.37 -7.76 20.00
N MET A 159 -2.84 -7.21 21.13
CA MET A 159 -4.25 -6.85 21.30
C MET A 159 -4.63 -5.63 20.45
N LEU A 160 -3.76 -4.61 20.36
CA LEU A 160 -3.99 -3.44 19.52
C LEU A 160 -4.00 -3.82 18.03
N ASP A 161 -3.12 -4.73 17.61
CA ASP A 161 -3.09 -5.28 16.25
C ASP A 161 -4.43 -5.93 15.89
N GLU A 162 -5.00 -6.72 16.80
CA GLU A 162 -6.30 -7.35 16.60
C GLU A 162 -7.43 -6.31 16.45
N ILE A 163 -7.42 -5.24 17.24
CA ILE A 163 -8.37 -4.14 17.11
C ILE A 163 -8.25 -3.46 15.73
N VAL A 164 -7.03 -3.19 15.28
CA VAL A 164 -6.75 -2.58 13.97
C VAL A 164 -7.20 -3.50 12.83
N PHE A 165 -6.98 -4.81 12.98
CA PHE A 165 -7.43 -5.82 12.03
C PHE A 165 -8.96 -5.88 11.94
N HIS A 166 -9.65 -5.89 13.08
CA HIS A 166 -11.12 -5.84 13.13
C HIS A 166 -11.67 -4.57 12.45
N ALA A 167 -11.07 -3.41 12.72
CA ALA A 167 -11.45 -2.15 12.08
C ALA A 167 -11.22 -2.18 10.57
N THR A 168 -10.10 -2.73 10.12
CA THR A 168 -9.78 -2.95 8.71
C THR A 168 -10.80 -3.83 8.02
N HIS A 169 -11.12 -4.97 8.64
CA HIS A 169 -12.10 -5.89 8.09
C HIS A 169 -13.48 -5.24 7.98
N ALA A 170 -13.92 -4.53 9.02
CA ALA A 170 -15.22 -3.85 9.04
C ALA A 170 -15.32 -2.77 7.95
N LEU A 171 -14.28 -1.94 7.80
CA LEU A 171 -14.23 -0.91 6.74
C LEU A 171 -14.31 -1.55 5.36
N ASN A 172 -13.51 -2.59 5.10
CA ASN A 172 -13.49 -3.25 3.80
C ASN A 172 -14.81 -3.99 3.49
N VAL A 173 -15.46 -4.60 4.49
CA VAL A 173 -16.79 -5.20 4.29
C VAL A 173 -17.79 -4.14 3.83
N GLU A 174 -17.81 -2.97 4.47
CA GLU A 174 -18.76 -1.90 4.17
C GLU A 174 -18.45 -1.20 2.84
N PHE A 175 -17.21 -0.75 2.64
CA PHE A 175 -16.85 0.15 1.53
C PHE A 175 -16.21 -0.53 0.33
N TYR A 176 -15.75 -1.78 0.44
CA TYR A 176 -15.16 -2.50 -0.69
C TYR A 176 -16.08 -3.59 -1.24
N ALA A 177 -16.72 -4.34 -0.34
CA ALA A 177 -17.58 -5.48 -0.67
C ALA A 177 -19.07 -5.23 -0.38
N GLY A 178 -19.46 -4.00 -0.05
CA GLY A 178 -20.83 -3.62 0.28
C GLY A 178 -21.75 -3.53 -0.93
N GLU A 179 -23.04 -3.28 -0.67
CA GLU A 179 -24.09 -3.22 -1.70
C GLU A 179 -23.89 -2.08 -2.73
N ARG A 180 -23.18 -1.02 -2.33
CA ARG A 180 -22.83 0.13 -3.19
C ARG A 180 -21.68 -0.16 -4.16
N GLY A 181 -21.08 -1.35 -4.10
CA GLY A 181 -19.87 -1.70 -4.84
C GLY A 181 -18.61 -1.18 -4.16
N SER A 182 -17.47 -1.29 -4.84
CA SER A 182 -16.17 -0.91 -4.29
C SER A 182 -15.95 0.61 -4.36
N GLN A 183 -15.94 1.26 -3.20
CA GLN A 183 -15.81 2.70 -3.03
C GLN A 183 -14.51 3.09 -2.28
N ALA A 184 -14.11 2.31 -1.28
CA ALA A 184 -12.84 2.50 -0.57
C ALA A 184 -12.37 1.20 0.08
N PHE A 185 -11.08 1.07 0.34
CA PHE A 185 -10.52 -0.09 1.06
C PHE A 185 -9.17 0.24 1.69
N VAL A 186 -8.82 -0.48 2.76
CA VAL A 186 -7.50 -0.42 3.39
C VAL A 186 -6.49 -1.17 2.55
N LEU A 187 -5.44 -0.48 2.09
CA LEU A 187 -4.29 -1.05 1.38
C LEU A 187 -3.32 -1.75 2.34
N SER A 188 -3.01 -1.08 3.44
CA SER A 188 -2.16 -1.60 4.52
C SER A 188 -2.50 -0.97 5.86
N HIS A 189 -2.20 -1.69 6.93
CA HIS A 189 -2.04 -1.16 8.27
C HIS A 189 -0.79 -1.78 8.87
N GLY A 190 -0.02 -0.98 9.60
CA GLY A 190 1.19 -1.45 10.29
C GLY A 190 2.03 -0.27 10.77
N VAL A 191 2.96 -0.52 11.68
CA VAL A 191 3.86 0.50 12.18
C VAL A 191 5.09 0.59 11.27
N ASN A 192 5.48 1.82 10.89
CA ASN A 192 6.68 2.08 10.09
C ASN A 192 6.77 1.26 8.77
N MET A 193 5.61 1.01 8.15
CA MET A 193 5.49 0.31 6.87
C MET A 193 4.34 0.85 6.03
N LEU A 194 4.51 0.82 4.70
CA LEU A 194 3.50 1.27 3.73
C LEU A 194 3.41 0.26 2.59
N ILE A 195 2.20 -0.11 2.17
CA ILE A 195 1.97 -0.85 0.94
C ILE A 195 1.07 -0.04 0.03
N LEU A 196 1.49 0.16 -1.22
CA LEU A 196 0.66 0.75 -2.27
C LEU A 196 0.45 -0.27 -3.36
N LYS A 197 -0.75 -0.27 -3.96
CA LYS A 197 -1.11 -1.22 -5.02
C LYS A 197 -2.03 -0.56 -6.03
N ILE A 198 -1.81 -0.87 -7.32
CA ILE A 198 -2.63 -0.40 -8.43
C ILE A 198 -2.90 -1.55 -9.42
N VAL A 199 -3.84 -1.33 -10.33
CA VAL A 199 -3.97 -2.15 -11.55
C VAL A 199 -2.95 -1.65 -12.56
N GLY A 200 -1.79 -2.30 -12.62
CA GLY A 200 -0.62 -1.90 -13.42
C GLY A 200 0.60 -2.72 -13.02
N TYR A 201 1.80 -2.20 -13.25
CA TYR A 201 3.06 -2.78 -12.75
C TYR A 201 3.60 -2.00 -11.53
N ALA A 202 4.56 -2.56 -10.80
CA ALA A 202 5.05 -1.96 -9.56
C ALA A 202 5.79 -0.63 -9.79
N GLU A 203 6.51 -0.47 -10.90
CA GLU A 203 7.15 0.79 -11.26
C GLU A 203 6.15 1.88 -11.65
N ASP A 204 4.95 1.51 -12.10
CA ASP A 204 3.85 2.45 -12.30
C ASP A 204 3.39 3.01 -10.95
N VAL A 205 3.38 2.20 -9.88
CA VAL A 205 3.08 2.65 -8.50
C VAL A 205 4.11 3.69 -8.06
N ILE A 206 5.40 3.42 -8.29
CA ILE A 206 6.48 4.34 -7.92
C ILE A 206 6.34 5.66 -8.67
N ARG A 207 6.05 5.63 -9.97
CA ARG A 207 5.91 6.84 -10.80
C ARG A 207 4.64 7.61 -10.48
N TYR A 208 3.51 6.91 -10.32
CA TYR A 208 2.21 7.52 -10.08
C TYR A 208 2.16 8.21 -8.72
N TYR A 209 2.60 7.52 -7.65
CA TYR A 209 2.64 8.08 -6.30
C TYR A 209 3.92 8.83 -5.95
N ARG A 210 4.73 9.18 -6.97
CA ARG A 210 5.95 10.00 -6.88
C ARG A 210 6.96 9.51 -5.84
N LEU A 211 7.19 8.20 -5.79
CA LEU A 211 8.05 7.53 -4.82
C LEU A 211 9.52 7.45 -5.24
N GLU A 212 9.93 8.07 -6.35
CA GLU A 212 11.31 7.97 -6.87
C GLU A 212 12.37 8.41 -5.86
N HIS A 213 12.00 9.35 -4.99
CA HIS A 213 12.83 9.91 -3.94
C HIS A 213 12.36 9.55 -2.54
N MET A 214 11.24 8.82 -2.39
CA MET A 214 10.86 8.23 -1.12
C MET A 214 11.96 7.24 -0.72
N THR A 215 12.38 7.26 0.53
CA THR A 215 13.43 6.40 1.05
C THR A 215 12.90 5.43 2.09
N ALA A 216 13.39 4.20 2.04
CA ALA A 216 13.08 3.16 3.01
C ALA A 216 14.25 2.18 3.15
N HIS A 217 14.32 1.48 4.27
CA HIS A 217 15.31 0.42 4.51
C HIS A 217 15.01 -0.87 3.77
N VAL A 218 13.72 -1.18 3.58
CA VAL A 218 13.27 -2.34 2.82
C VAL A 218 12.34 -1.87 1.72
N TRP A 219 12.53 -2.45 0.54
CA TRP A 219 11.62 -2.34 -0.58
C TRP A 219 11.25 -3.72 -1.11
N ILE A 220 9.98 -3.90 -1.46
CA ILE A 220 9.46 -5.06 -2.20
C ILE A 220 8.59 -4.51 -3.33
N GLY A 221 8.67 -5.07 -4.53
CA GLY A 221 7.83 -4.74 -5.68
C GLY A 221 7.62 -5.90 -6.63
#